data_AF-A0A3N9TN57-F1
#
_entry.id   AF-A0A3N9TN57-F1
#
_cell.length_a   1.000
_cell.length_b   1.000
_cell.length_c   1.000
_cell.angle_alpha   90.00
_cell.angle_beta   90.00
_cell.angle_gamma   90.00
#
_symmetry.space_group_name_H-M   'P 1'
#
loop_
_entity.id
_entity.type
_entity.pdbx_description
1 polymer ?
#
loop_
_entity_poly.entity_id
_entity_poly.type
_entity_poly.pdbx_seq_one_letter_code
_entity_poly.pdbx_strand_id
1 'polypeptide(L)'
;MAKVTKKNVAAIIEAIGGEDNINMATHCISRLRFQLKDESIVDEEALKEIDIVRGNFSSNGQYQVVIGQGTVDKAYEELVRQTNVKEVTTAELKEENAKKLNPLQKIVKMLADVFIPILPAIVASGLLLGINNVLVGVGIFVEGKSLVDMYPNLASIAGMISMIAGTAFAFLPALVGWSAVKYFGGNPLMGIVLGLVLVNPALMSAYDIGVKEPHYWNFFGLEVAQIGYQGQVLPVLVASWVYASIEKALRRVVADAFQLLVVAPVTLLVTSALSLIAIGPITLWISNWITDGIVHLSNISPMITGVLFGACFALLVITGMHHAFLAVNLQLISTTGRTMFWPIQALSDTAQGSAALAMAFVTRDKKNRSIALTSALSAYLGITEPAMFGVNLRAKYAFVCSMIGAGLAGGFIAYNGVISQSIGVSGLFSILSITRAGWGAYAIGMLIAIGVPFVLTFIIGMARRKQGNAGF
;
A
#
# COMPACT_ATOMS: atom_id res chain seq x y z
N MET A 1 32.65 5.35 27.09
CA MET A 1 32.07 4.38 26.13
C MET A 1 32.52 3.00 26.55
N ALA A 2 31.59 2.04 26.68
CA ALA A 2 31.94 0.65 26.98
C ALA A 2 32.91 0.11 25.91
N LYS A 3 33.98 -0.55 26.34
CA LYS A 3 35.01 -1.09 25.44
C LYS A 3 34.50 -2.41 24.87
N VAL A 4 34.61 -2.62 23.56
CA VAL A 4 34.29 -3.93 22.96
C VAL A 4 35.28 -4.95 23.53
N THR A 5 34.77 -6.01 24.15
CA THR A 5 35.56 -7.14 24.63
C THR A 5 35.17 -8.40 23.88
N LYS A 6 36.08 -9.37 23.81
CA LYS A 6 35.81 -10.69 23.22
C LYS A 6 34.61 -11.37 23.86
N LYS A 7 34.47 -11.22 25.19
CA LYS A 7 33.38 -11.79 25.97
C LYS A 7 32.02 -11.21 25.57
N ASN A 8 31.96 -9.91 25.28
CA ASN A 8 30.71 -9.27 24.86
C ASN A 8 30.24 -9.79 23.50
N VAL A 9 31.17 -9.99 22.56
CA VAL A 9 30.84 -10.51 21.23
C VAL A 9 30.47 -11.98 21.27
N ALA A 10 31.17 -12.79 22.08
CA ALA A 10 30.80 -14.18 22.33
C ALA A 10 29.39 -14.30 22.92
N ALA A 11 29.04 -13.45 23.89
CA ALA A 11 27.70 -13.41 24.46
C ALA A 11 26.63 -12.99 23.44
N ILE A 12 26.95 -12.09 22.49
CA ILE A 12 26.05 -11.76 21.38
C ILE A 12 25.83 -12.97 20.49
N ILE A 13 26.89 -13.69 20.11
CA ILE A 13 26.82 -14.89 19.26
C ILE A 13 25.98 -15.98 19.93
N GLU A 14 26.19 -16.22 21.22
CA GLU A 14 25.41 -17.20 21.99
C GLU A 14 23.93 -16.80 22.07
N ALA A 15 23.65 -15.54 22.41
CA ALA A 15 22.29 -15.04 22.54
C ALA A 15 21.51 -15.04 21.21
N ILE A 16 22.18 -14.97 20.06
CA ILE A 16 21.51 -15.11 18.75
C ILE A 16 21.39 -16.58 18.28
N GLY A 17 21.65 -17.56 19.14
CA GLY A 17 21.51 -18.99 18.82
C GLY A 17 22.79 -19.67 18.33
N GLY A 18 23.95 -19.05 18.54
CA GLY A 18 25.27 -19.58 18.18
C GLY A 18 25.68 -19.32 16.74
N GLU A 19 26.93 -19.67 16.40
CA GLU A 19 27.49 -19.52 15.05
C GLU A 19 26.67 -20.27 14.01
N ASP A 20 26.19 -21.46 14.33
CA ASP A 20 25.38 -22.29 13.42
C ASP A 20 24.07 -21.62 13.03
N ASN A 21 23.55 -20.68 13.82
CA ASN A 21 22.35 -19.92 13.46
C ASN A 21 22.67 -18.73 12.53
N ILE A 22 23.93 -18.34 12.38
CA ILE A 22 24.31 -17.19 11.56
C ILE A 22 24.57 -17.68 10.13
N ASN A 23 23.70 -17.27 9.20
CA ASN A 23 23.90 -17.55 7.78
C ASN A 23 24.88 -16.53 7.16
N MET A 24 24.70 -15.25 7.49
CA MET A 24 25.53 -14.14 7.05
C MET A 24 25.51 -12.99 8.05
N ALA A 25 26.58 -12.19 8.08
CA ALA A 25 26.65 -10.98 8.88
C ALA A 25 27.29 -9.81 8.13
N THR A 26 26.77 -8.61 8.36
CA THR A 26 27.36 -7.33 7.97
C THR A 26 27.19 -6.34 9.11
N HIS A 27 27.78 -5.17 9.00
CA HIS A 27 27.46 -4.04 9.85
C HIS A 27 27.11 -2.79 9.05
N CYS A 28 26.49 -1.83 9.71
CA CYS A 28 26.39 -0.44 9.26
C CYS A 28 26.90 0.47 10.37
N ILE A 29 26.81 1.79 10.18
CA ILE A 29 27.36 2.85 11.07
C ILE A 29 27.16 2.59 12.57
N SER A 30 26.04 1.98 13.01
CA SER A 30 25.76 1.75 14.45
C SER A 30 25.27 0.35 14.84
N ARG A 31 25.20 -0.62 13.91
CA ARG A 31 24.52 -1.91 14.17
C ARG A 31 25.19 -3.08 13.47
N LEU A 32 25.23 -4.22 14.15
CA LEU A 32 25.45 -5.52 13.54
C LEU A 32 24.13 -5.99 12.91
N ARG A 33 24.22 -6.63 11.75
CA ARG A 33 23.08 -7.11 10.97
C ARG A 33 23.32 -8.55 10.61
N PHE A 34 22.43 -9.42 11.07
CA PHE A 34 22.50 -10.86 10.86
C PHE A 34 21.36 -11.30 9.96
N GLN A 35 21.66 -12.22 9.04
CA GLN A 35 20.64 -13.11 8.51
C GLN A 35 20.77 -14.41 9.29
N LEU A 36 19.78 -14.67 10.16
CA LEU A 36 19.73 -15.89 10.96
C LEU A 36 19.00 -17.00 10.20
N LYS A 37 19.29 -18.25 10.54
CA LYS A 37 18.54 -19.41 10.04
C LYS A 37 17.18 -19.48 10.73
N ASP A 38 17.14 -19.22 12.02
CA ASP A 38 15.94 -19.16 12.85
C ASP A 38 16.03 -17.98 13.84
N GLU A 39 15.13 -17.00 13.70
CA GLU A 39 15.07 -15.87 14.64
C GLU A 39 14.32 -16.23 15.95
N SER A 40 13.57 -17.34 15.99
CA SER A 40 12.75 -17.72 17.15
C SER A 40 13.57 -18.27 18.34
N ILE A 41 14.81 -18.65 18.09
CA ILE A 41 15.75 -19.13 19.11
C ILE A 41 16.62 -18.02 19.70
N VAL A 42 16.42 -16.78 19.30
CA VAL A 42 17.17 -15.63 19.81
C VAL A 42 16.70 -15.27 21.22
N ASP A 43 17.65 -15.17 22.14
CA ASP A 43 17.43 -14.71 23.51
C ASP A 43 17.56 -13.18 23.60
N GLU A 44 16.43 -12.49 23.40
CA GLU A 44 16.37 -11.03 23.47
C GLU A 44 16.68 -10.47 24.86
N GLU A 45 16.42 -11.23 25.93
CA GLU A 45 16.68 -10.79 27.31
C GLU A 45 18.18 -10.88 27.60
N ALA A 46 18.83 -11.98 27.22
CA ALA A 46 20.29 -12.10 27.31
C ALA A 46 21.00 -11.00 26.51
N LEU A 47 20.49 -10.63 25.32
CA LEU A 47 21.05 -9.54 24.53
C LEU A 47 20.98 -8.17 25.24
N LYS A 48 19.97 -7.91 26.07
CA LYS A 48 19.83 -6.63 26.80
C LYS A 48 20.80 -6.49 27.96
N GLU A 49 21.23 -7.61 28.54
CA GLU A 49 22.20 -7.66 29.65
C GLU A 49 23.64 -7.42 29.18
N ILE A 50 23.90 -7.39 27.87
CA ILE A 50 25.24 -7.16 27.32
C ILE A 50 25.53 -5.66 27.24
N ASP A 51 26.54 -5.18 27.98
CA ASP A 51 26.90 -3.76 28.14
C ASP A 51 27.02 -2.93 26.85
N ILE A 52 27.40 -3.55 25.72
CA ILE A 52 27.58 -2.85 24.43
C ILE A 52 26.31 -2.83 23.58
N VAL A 53 25.28 -3.60 23.95
CA VAL A 53 24.00 -3.69 23.23
C VAL A 53 23.06 -2.63 23.76
N ARG A 54 22.62 -1.74 22.88
CA ARG A 54 21.66 -0.66 23.19
C ARG A 54 20.23 -1.01 22.78
N GLY A 55 20.06 -2.16 22.14
CA GLY A 55 18.78 -2.65 21.67
C GLY A 55 18.94 -3.69 20.58
N ASN A 56 17.87 -4.43 20.31
CA ASN A 56 17.78 -5.40 19.23
C ASN A 56 16.39 -5.31 18.58
N PHE A 57 16.30 -5.70 17.31
CA PHE A 57 15.02 -5.85 16.61
C PHE A 57 15.23 -6.60 15.29
N SER A 58 14.18 -7.27 14.82
CA SER A 58 14.13 -7.83 13.46
C SER A 58 13.48 -6.84 12.49
N SER A 59 14.11 -6.64 11.33
CA SER A 59 13.54 -5.81 10.26
C SER A 59 14.10 -6.20 8.90
N ASN A 60 13.23 -6.31 7.90
CA ASN A 60 13.59 -6.67 6.51
C ASN A 60 14.31 -8.03 6.38
N GLY A 61 13.96 -9.02 7.21
CA GLY A 61 14.61 -10.34 7.23
C GLY A 61 16.05 -10.28 7.75
N GLN A 62 16.36 -9.27 8.57
CA GLN A 62 17.64 -9.12 9.24
C GLN A 62 17.39 -8.89 10.71
N TYR A 63 18.01 -9.72 11.54
CA TYR A 63 18.09 -9.47 12.98
C TYR A 63 19.19 -8.42 13.22
N GLN A 64 18.85 -7.32 13.89
CA GLN A 64 19.76 -6.18 14.09
C GLN A 64 20.07 -6.03 15.57
N VAL A 65 21.36 -5.99 15.90
CA VAL A 65 21.85 -5.68 17.24
C VAL A 65 22.47 -4.29 17.22
N VAL A 66 21.88 -3.37 17.98
CA VAL A 66 22.30 -1.97 18.05
C VAL A 66 23.47 -1.85 19.01
N ILE A 67 24.65 -1.47 18.51
CA ILE A 67 25.87 -1.32 19.31
C ILE A 67 26.16 0.18 19.55
N GLY A 68 26.13 0.96 18.47
CA GLY A 68 26.47 2.39 18.48
C GLY A 68 27.62 2.75 17.54
N GLN A 69 27.63 4.01 17.09
CA GLN A 69 28.61 4.54 16.15
C GLN A 69 30.03 4.52 16.73
N GLY A 70 31.01 4.12 15.91
CA GLY A 70 32.43 3.98 16.29
C GLY A 70 32.78 2.76 17.14
N THR A 71 31.78 1.99 17.60
CA THR A 71 31.96 0.76 18.39
C THR A 71 31.61 -0.49 17.59
N VAL A 72 30.69 -0.36 16.63
CA VAL A 72 30.21 -1.46 15.79
C VAL A 72 31.29 -2.10 14.93
N ASP A 73 32.23 -1.33 14.38
CA ASP A 73 33.28 -1.87 13.49
C ASP A 73 34.17 -2.86 14.25
N LYS A 74 34.53 -2.50 15.49
CA LYS A 74 35.30 -3.37 16.41
C LYS A 74 34.51 -4.60 16.84
N ALA A 75 33.20 -4.47 17.02
CA ALA A 75 32.34 -5.60 17.35
C ALA A 75 32.19 -6.56 16.15
N TYR A 76 32.15 -6.04 14.93
CA TYR A 76 32.08 -6.82 13.72
C TYR A 76 33.39 -7.56 13.44
N GLU A 77 34.54 -6.89 13.54
CA GLU A 77 35.85 -7.53 13.40
C GLU A 77 36.04 -8.69 14.37
N GLU A 78 35.63 -8.51 15.63
CA GLU A 78 35.72 -9.58 16.62
C GLU A 78 34.69 -10.70 16.36
N LEU A 79 33.51 -10.37 15.81
CA LEU A 79 32.52 -11.36 15.41
C LEU A 79 33.04 -12.26 14.29
N VAL A 80 33.66 -11.67 13.26
CA VAL A 80 34.30 -12.42 12.17
C VAL A 80 35.49 -13.24 12.69
N ARG A 81 36.21 -12.78 13.70
CA ARG A 81 37.30 -13.59 14.30
C ARG A 81 36.79 -14.78 15.09
N GLN A 82 35.59 -14.67 15.69
CA GLN A 82 34.99 -15.71 16.51
C GLN A 82 34.07 -16.65 15.71
N THR A 83 33.78 -16.33 14.44
CA THR A 83 32.86 -17.10 13.58
C THR A 83 33.39 -17.21 12.16
N ASN A 84 33.18 -18.33 11.47
CA ASN A 84 33.46 -18.48 10.03
C ASN A 84 32.34 -17.90 9.14
N VAL A 85 31.70 -16.82 9.60
CA VAL A 85 30.55 -16.25 8.90
C VAL A 85 30.98 -15.60 7.59
N LYS A 86 30.22 -15.89 6.52
CA LYS A 86 30.41 -15.29 5.22
C LYS A 86 30.17 -13.78 5.29
N GLU A 87 31.25 -13.00 5.11
CA GLU A 87 31.17 -11.55 4.96
C GLU A 87 30.48 -11.21 3.65
N VAL A 88 29.47 -10.35 3.72
CA VAL A 88 28.79 -9.81 2.54
C VAL A 88 28.42 -8.36 2.77
N THR A 89 28.27 -7.61 1.70
CA THR A 89 27.76 -6.24 1.76
C THR A 89 26.30 -6.22 2.19
N THR A 90 25.83 -5.08 2.71
CA THR A 90 24.41 -4.89 3.03
C THR A 90 23.49 -5.05 1.80
N ALA A 91 24.02 -4.83 0.59
CA ALA A 91 23.29 -5.04 -0.66
C ALA A 91 23.10 -6.53 -0.97
N GLU A 92 24.17 -7.33 -0.88
CA GLU A 92 24.14 -8.79 -1.10
C GLU A 92 23.24 -9.50 -0.08
N LEU A 93 23.31 -9.08 1.19
CA LEU A 93 22.46 -9.60 2.26
C LEU A 93 20.96 -9.32 2.03
N LYS A 94 20.62 -8.21 1.38
CA LYS A 94 19.23 -7.91 0.97
C LYS A 94 18.80 -8.78 -0.22
N GLU A 95 19.71 -9.01 -1.16
CA GLU A 95 19.45 -9.80 -2.36
C GLU A 95 19.21 -11.28 -2.02
N GLU A 96 20.00 -11.85 -1.11
CA GLU A 96 19.84 -13.24 -0.67
C GLU A 96 18.58 -13.45 0.18
N ASN A 97 18.22 -12.49 1.03
CA ASN A 97 16.93 -12.49 1.73
C ASN A 97 15.74 -12.45 0.77
N ALA A 98 15.86 -11.72 -0.35
CA ALA A 98 14.83 -11.70 -1.37
C ALA A 98 14.70 -13.05 -2.09
N LYS A 99 15.76 -13.88 -2.17
CA LYS A 99 15.71 -15.21 -2.80
C LYS A 99 14.84 -16.22 -2.03
N LYS A 100 14.75 -16.11 -0.68
CA LYS A 100 13.91 -16.97 0.16
C LYS A 100 12.39 -16.68 0.05
N LEU A 101 12.01 -15.57 -0.57
CA LEU A 101 10.60 -15.19 -0.73
C LEU A 101 9.96 -15.88 -1.95
N ASN A 102 8.73 -16.36 -1.79
CA ASN A 102 7.96 -16.84 -2.94
C ASN A 102 7.58 -15.66 -3.87
N PRO A 103 7.18 -15.92 -5.14
CA PRO A 103 6.91 -14.86 -6.11
C PRO A 103 5.88 -13.82 -5.63
N LEU A 104 4.81 -14.27 -4.96
CA LEU A 104 3.79 -13.40 -4.39
C LEU A 104 4.37 -12.50 -3.28
N GLN A 105 5.19 -13.06 -2.39
CA GLN A 105 5.83 -12.32 -1.33
C GLN A 105 6.84 -11.29 -1.86
N LYS A 106 7.50 -11.57 -3.00
CA LYS A 106 8.37 -10.60 -3.68
C LYS A 106 7.57 -9.41 -4.22
N ILE A 107 6.42 -9.67 -4.85
CA ILE A 107 5.52 -8.60 -5.33
C ILE A 107 5.01 -7.75 -4.18
N VAL A 108 4.50 -8.38 -3.11
CA VAL A 108 4.02 -7.67 -1.91
C VAL A 108 5.14 -6.84 -1.27
N LYS A 109 6.37 -7.37 -1.19
CA LYS A 109 7.52 -6.64 -0.65
C LYS A 109 7.88 -5.44 -1.54
N MET A 110 7.92 -5.62 -2.85
CA MET A 110 8.20 -4.53 -3.79
C MET A 110 7.16 -3.40 -3.66
N LEU A 111 5.88 -3.74 -3.59
CA LEU A 111 4.81 -2.76 -3.37
C LEU A 111 4.99 -2.04 -2.04
N ALA A 112 5.25 -2.76 -0.95
CA ALA A 112 5.53 -2.14 0.34
C ALA A 112 6.74 -1.18 0.26
N ASP A 113 7.85 -1.61 -0.33
CA ASP A 113 9.07 -0.81 -0.46
C ASP A 113 8.84 0.48 -1.29
N VAL A 114 7.96 0.45 -2.29
CA VAL A 114 7.57 1.61 -3.12
C VAL A 114 6.64 2.56 -2.37
N PHE A 115 5.69 2.05 -1.59
CA PHE A 115 4.69 2.87 -0.89
C PHE A 115 5.16 3.46 0.44
N ILE A 116 6.07 2.78 1.15
CA ILE A 116 6.57 3.24 2.46
C ILE A 116 7.08 4.70 2.42
N PRO A 117 7.91 5.11 1.44
CA PRO A 117 8.43 6.48 1.36
C PRO A 117 7.36 7.55 1.12
N ILE A 118 6.24 7.20 0.48
CA ILE A 118 5.15 8.14 0.13
C ILE A 118 3.98 8.09 1.12
N LEU A 119 4.01 7.16 2.07
CA LEU A 119 2.98 6.96 3.07
C LEU A 119 2.62 8.25 3.85
N PRO A 120 3.55 9.12 4.28
CA PRO A 120 3.18 10.35 4.98
C PRO A 120 2.25 11.26 4.17
N ALA A 121 2.47 11.36 2.86
CA ALA A 121 1.64 12.18 1.97
C ALA A 121 0.23 11.58 1.83
N ILE A 122 0.14 10.27 1.58
CA ILE A 122 -1.14 9.58 1.39
C ILE A 122 -1.95 9.52 2.69
N VAL A 123 -1.30 9.35 3.85
CA VAL A 123 -1.95 9.41 5.17
C VAL A 123 -2.53 10.79 5.44
N ALA A 124 -1.76 11.85 5.21
CA ALA A 124 -2.24 13.22 5.41
C ALA A 124 -3.42 13.54 4.48
N SER A 125 -3.28 13.23 3.19
CA SER A 125 -4.35 13.39 2.20
C SER A 125 -5.59 12.58 2.54
N GLY A 126 -5.44 11.33 2.96
CA GLY A 126 -6.58 10.47 3.29
C GLY A 126 -7.35 10.93 4.52
N LEU A 127 -6.65 11.41 5.56
CA LEU A 127 -7.31 12.00 6.72
C LEU A 127 -8.06 13.29 6.37
N LEU A 128 -7.47 14.16 5.57
CA LEU A 128 -8.14 15.38 5.10
C LEU A 128 -9.35 15.06 4.22
N LEU A 129 -9.25 14.04 3.36
CA LEU A 129 -10.36 13.61 2.52
C LEU A 129 -11.48 12.99 3.37
N GLY A 130 -11.13 12.24 4.41
CA GLY A 130 -12.08 11.76 5.40
C GLY A 130 -12.81 12.88 6.14
N ILE A 131 -12.11 13.94 6.54
CA ILE A 131 -12.72 15.15 7.10
C ILE A 131 -13.66 15.79 6.09
N ASN A 132 -13.23 15.94 4.84
CA ASN A 132 -14.06 16.48 3.78
C ASN A 132 -15.34 15.66 3.59
N ASN A 133 -15.24 14.32 3.59
CA ASN A 133 -16.39 13.42 3.48
C ASN A 133 -17.42 13.64 4.60
N VAL A 134 -16.97 13.98 5.81
CA VAL A 134 -17.87 14.34 6.93
C VAL A 134 -18.53 15.70 6.72
N LEU A 135 -17.82 16.68 6.14
CA LEU A 135 -18.36 18.01 5.87
C LEU A 135 -19.41 18.00 4.74
N VAL A 136 -19.11 17.29 3.64
CA VAL A 136 -19.97 17.27 2.44
C VAL A 136 -20.95 16.10 2.42
N GLY A 137 -20.84 15.16 3.37
CA GLY A 137 -21.69 13.99 3.44
C GLY A 137 -23.12 14.34 3.82
N VAL A 138 -24.03 14.16 2.86
CA VAL A 138 -25.47 14.38 3.05
C VAL A 138 -26.06 13.32 3.97
N GLY A 139 -26.89 13.73 4.94
CA GLY A 139 -27.58 12.80 5.83
C GLY A 139 -26.75 12.31 7.03
N ILE A 140 -25.49 12.73 7.17
CA ILE A 140 -24.65 12.34 8.33
C ILE A 140 -25.21 12.93 9.63
N PHE A 141 -25.52 14.23 9.63
CA PHE A 141 -26.00 14.94 10.82
C PHE A 141 -27.46 15.37 10.72
N VAL A 142 -27.94 15.67 9.50
CA VAL A 142 -29.32 16.10 9.24
C VAL A 142 -29.85 15.41 7.99
N GLU A 143 -31.06 14.86 8.05
CA GLU A 143 -31.67 14.16 6.91
C GLU A 143 -31.75 15.09 5.68
N GLY A 144 -31.23 14.61 4.56
CA GLY A 144 -31.25 15.34 3.28
C GLY A 144 -30.32 16.55 3.17
N LYS A 145 -29.47 16.85 4.17
CA LYS A 145 -28.50 17.95 4.12
C LYS A 145 -27.10 17.52 4.58
N SER A 146 -26.07 18.14 4.03
CA SER A 146 -24.69 18.08 4.54
C SER A 146 -24.43 19.21 5.55
N LEU A 147 -23.29 19.18 6.25
CA LEU A 147 -22.89 20.32 7.11
C LEU A 147 -22.64 21.58 6.29
N VAL A 148 -22.12 21.43 5.07
CA VAL A 148 -21.91 22.54 4.14
C VAL A 148 -23.24 23.18 3.71
N ASP A 149 -24.30 22.39 3.52
CA ASP A 149 -25.64 22.94 3.21
C ASP A 149 -26.25 23.70 4.40
N MET A 150 -25.98 23.25 5.63
CA MET A 150 -26.44 23.92 6.84
C MET A 150 -25.66 25.21 7.14
N TYR A 151 -24.36 25.21 6.84
CA TYR A 151 -23.46 26.31 7.10
C TYR A 151 -22.68 26.65 5.82
N PRO A 152 -23.27 27.43 4.89
CA PRO A 152 -22.65 27.75 3.59
C PRO A 152 -21.26 28.38 3.69
N ASN A 153 -20.95 29.06 4.79
CA ASN A 153 -19.62 29.61 5.06
C ASN A 153 -18.52 28.52 5.17
N LEU A 154 -18.89 27.27 5.44
CA LEU A 154 -17.97 26.12 5.41
C LEU A 154 -17.70 25.60 3.99
N ALA A 155 -18.49 25.99 2.98
CA ALA A 155 -18.37 25.46 1.62
C ALA A 155 -16.98 25.71 1.02
N SER A 156 -16.49 26.94 1.12
CA SER A 156 -15.15 27.29 0.60
C SER A 156 -14.03 26.57 1.34
N ILE A 157 -14.20 26.35 2.65
CA ILE A 157 -13.24 25.60 3.47
C ILE A 157 -13.24 24.12 3.06
N ALA A 158 -14.41 23.51 2.92
CA ALA A 158 -14.55 22.14 2.45
C ALA A 158 -13.97 21.97 1.04
N GLY A 159 -14.24 22.90 0.12
CA GLY A 159 -13.65 22.92 -1.22
C GLY A 159 -12.12 22.98 -1.20
N MET A 160 -11.54 23.83 -0.34
CA MET A 160 -10.08 23.92 -0.17
C MET A 160 -9.50 22.63 0.43
N ILE A 161 -10.14 22.05 1.45
CA ILE A 161 -9.73 20.77 2.04
C ILE A 161 -9.78 19.67 0.97
N SER A 162 -10.86 19.59 0.20
CA SER A 162 -11.04 18.62 -0.89
C SER A 162 -9.91 18.72 -1.92
N MET A 163 -9.57 19.94 -2.36
CA MET A 163 -8.47 20.17 -3.31
C MET A 163 -7.11 19.71 -2.73
N ILE A 164 -6.78 20.12 -1.51
CA ILE A 164 -5.51 19.75 -0.84
C ILE A 164 -5.45 18.23 -0.65
N ALA A 165 -6.53 17.64 -0.13
CA ALA A 165 -6.63 16.22 0.13
C ALA A 165 -6.51 15.38 -1.15
N GLY A 166 -7.26 15.75 -2.18
CA GLY A 166 -7.29 15.06 -3.47
C GLY A 166 -5.98 15.15 -4.26
N THR A 167 -5.11 16.13 -3.97
CA THR A 167 -3.87 16.36 -4.71
C THR A 167 -2.96 15.12 -4.70
N ALA A 168 -2.68 14.51 -3.55
CA ALA A 168 -1.77 13.36 -3.50
C ALA A 168 -2.32 12.14 -4.27
N PHE A 169 -3.65 11.98 -4.34
CA PHE A 169 -4.30 10.89 -5.08
C PHE A 169 -4.34 11.18 -6.59
N ALA A 170 -4.69 12.41 -6.98
CA ALA A 170 -4.68 12.84 -8.38
C ALA A 170 -3.28 12.72 -8.99
N PHE A 171 -2.24 13.08 -8.22
CA PHE A 171 -0.83 12.98 -8.62
C PHE A 171 -0.14 11.73 -8.06
N LEU A 172 -0.89 10.69 -7.68
CA LEU A 172 -0.33 9.44 -7.18
C LEU A 172 0.70 8.83 -8.14
N PRO A 173 0.51 8.88 -9.48
CA PRO A 173 1.54 8.44 -10.41
C PRO A 173 2.89 9.15 -10.23
N ALA A 174 2.92 10.44 -9.93
CA ALA A 174 4.18 11.17 -9.69
C ALA A 174 4.89 10.70 -8.40
N LEU A 175 4.12 10.49 -7.32
CA LEU A 175 4.64 10.00 -6.05
C LEU A 175 5.18 8.57 -6.17
N VAL A 176 4.40 7.69 -6.80
CA VAL A 176 4.79 6.29 -7.05
C VAL A 176 5.96 6.24 -8.01
N GLY A 177 5.96 7.02 -9.09
CA GLY A 177 7.03 7.07 -10.08
C GLY A 177 8.39 7.44 -9.46
N TRP A 178 8.41 8.44 -8.59
CA TRP A 178 9.60 8.78 -7.79
C TRP A 178 10.16 7.58 -7.01
N SER A 179 9.30 6.93 -6.24
CA SER A 179 9.69 5.85 -5.32
C SER A 179 10.01 4.56 -6.08
N ALA A 180 9.26 4.23 -7.13
CA ALA A 180 9.46 3.07 -7.98
C ALA A 180 10.72 3.18 -8.82
N VAL A 181 10.99 4.30 -9.49
CA VAL A 181 12.25 4.49 -10.22
C VAL A 181 13.44 4.42 -9.26
N LYS A 182 13.33 4.99 -8.06
CA LYS A 182 14.35 4.85 -7.01
C LYS A 182 14.55 3.39 -6.61
N TYR A 183 13.47 2.63 -6.40
CA TYR A 183 13.51 1.20 -6.08
C TYR A 183 14.20 0.39 -7.17
N PHE A 184 13.87 0.64 -8.44
CA PHE A 184 14.50 -0.01 -9.58
C PHE A 184 15.90 0.53 -9.90
N GLY A 185 16.41 1.52 -9.16
CA GLY A 185 17.78 2.04 -9.29
C GLY A 185 18.00 2.99 -10.47
N GLY A 186 16.96 3.72 -10.90
CA GLY A 186 17.06 4.85 -11.82
C GLY A 186 17.03 6.21 -11.10
N ASN A 187 16.98 7.30 -11.86
CA ASN A 187 16.91 8.67 -11.33
C ASN A 187 15.50 9.01 -10.78
N PRO A 188 15.33 9.20 -9.45
CA PRO A 188 14.01 9.43 -8.85
C PRO A 188 13.32 10.71 -9.35
N LEU A 189 14.08 11.75 -9.71
CA LEU A 189 13.51 12.99 -10.25
C LEU A 189 12.81 12.73 -11.58
N MET A 190 13.40 11.88 -12.42
CA MET A 190 12.78 11.51 -13.69
C MET A 190 11.58 10.59 -13.51
N GLY A 191 11.55 9.82 -12.41
CA GLY A 191 10.35 9.10 -11.98
C GLY A 191 9.17 10.03 -11.66
N ILE A 192 9.43 11.19 -11.02
CA ILE A 192 8.40 12.23 -10.80
C ILE A 192 7.88 12.73 -12.15
N VAL A 193 8.79 13.11 -13.05
CA VAL A 193 8.44 13.65 -14.37
C VAL A 193 7.64 12.64 -15.18
N LEU A 194 8.06 11.37 -15.22
CA LEU A 194 7.33 10.29 -15.88
C LEU A 194 5.91 10.14 -15.32
N GLY A 195 5.75 10.14 -13.99
CA GLY A 195 4.44 10.09 -13.36
C GLY A 195 3.57 11.31 -13.67
N LEU A 196 4.16 12.52 -13.71
CA LEU A 196 3.46 13.76 -14.11
C LEU A 196 3.02 13.73 -15.58
N VAL A 197 3.78 13.09 -16.47
CA VAL A 197 3.34 12.88 -17.86
C VAL A 197 2.05 12.06 -17.91
N LEU A 198 1.93 11.01 -17.09
CA LEU A 198 0.74 10.15 -17.04
C LEU A 198 -0.50 10.82 -16.45
N VAL A 199 -0.35 11.98 -15.80
CA VAL A 199 -1.47 12.76 -15.24
C VAL A 199 -1.47 14.20 -15.76
N ASN A 200 -0.82 14.42 -16.90
CA ASN A 200 -0.70 15.74 -17.50
C ASN A 200 -2.11 16.29 -17.83
N PRO A 201 -2.41 17.57 -17.55
CA PRO A 201 -3.71 18.17 -17.88
C PRO A 201 -4.06 18.18 -19.38
N ALA A 202 -3.09 17.99 -20.27
CA ALA A 202 -3.34 17.78 -21.69
C ALA A 202 -4.00 16.43 -22.00
N LEU A 203 -3.94 15.47 -21.06
CA LEU A 203 -4.68 14.21 -21.11
C LEU A 203 -6.05 14.40 -20.45
N MET A 204 -7.08 13.76 -21.00
CA MET A 204 -8.37 13.65 -20.34
C MET A 204 -8.22 12.93 -19.00
N SER A 205 -8.78 13.48 -17.93
CA SER A 205 -8.71 12.85 -16.61
C SER A 205 -9.27 11.43 -16.61
N ALA A 206 -8.62 10.49 -15.90
CA ALA A 206 -9.14 9.14 -15.67
C ALA A 206 -10.54 9.14 -15.02
N TYR A 207 -10.87 10.19 -14.25
CA TYR A 207 -12.17 10.36 -13.61
C TYR A 207 -13.28 10.83 -14.57
N ASP A 208 -12.94 11.27 -15.78
CA ASP A 208 -13.89 11.68 -16.82
C ASP A 208 -14.26 10.52 -17.77
N ILE A 209 -13.67 9.33 -17.61
CA ILE A 209 -13.97 8.14 -18.42
C ILE A 209 -15.44 7.75 -18.25
N GLY A 210 -16.17 7.59 -19.36
CA GLY A 210 -17.61 7.30 -19.37
C GLY A 210 -18.50 8.54 -19.20
N VAL A 211 -17.92 9.71 -18.96
CA VAL A 211 -18.63 11.01 -18.91
C VAL A 211 -18.30 11.85 -20.15
N LYS A 212 -17.04 11.81 -20.60
CA LYS A 212 -16.56 12.52 -21.78
C LYS A 212 -15.86 11.56 -22.74
N GLU A 213 -15.97 11.86 -24.03
CA GLU A 213 -15.22 11.14 -25.07
C GLU A 213 -13.76 11.64 -25.11
N PRO A 214 -12.76 10.74 -25.12
CA PRO A 214 -11.37 11.13 -25.19
C PRO A 214 -10.97 11.62 -26.59
N HIS A 215 -9.99 12.51 -26.65
CA HIS A 215 -9.27 12.77 -27.90
C HIS A 215 -8.30 11.63 -28.20
N TYR A 216 -7.93 11.45 -29.46
CA TYR A 216 -7.03 10.39 -29.90
C TYR A 216 -5.81 10.98 -30.61
N TRP A 217 -4.65 10.37 -30.40
CA TRP A 217 -3.54 10.47 -31.33
C TRP A 217 -3.67 9.41 -32.40
N ASN A 218 -3.25 9.72 -33.63
CA ASN A 218 -3.14 8.75 -34.70
C ASN A 218 -1.66 8.56 -35.05
N PHE A 219 -1.10 7.41 -34.67
CA PHE A 219 0.26 7.01 -35.01
C PHE A 219 0.22 6.03 -36.18
N PHE A 220 0.25 6.56 -37.41
CA PHE A 220 0.29 5.74 -38.63
C PHE A 220 -0.87 4.71 -38.71
N GLY A 221 -2.07 5.10 -38.29
CA GLY A 221 -3.25 4.23 -38.24
C GLY A 221 -3.53 3.59 -36.88
N LEU A 222 -2.60 3.68 -35.92
CA LEU A 222 -2.85 3.28 -34.52
C LEU A 222 -3.49 4.44 -33.75
N GLU A 223 -4.73 4.27 -33.33
CA GLU A 223 -5.43 5.24 -32.47
C GLU A 223 -5.08 5.01 -31.00
N VAL A 224 -4.59 6.05 -30.33
CA VAL A 224 -4.21 6.01 -28.91
C VAL A 224 -4.99 7.09 -28.17
N ALA A 225 -5.83 6.67 -27.22
CA ALA A 225 -6.64 7.58 -26.43
C ALA A 225 -5.75 8.47 -25.54
N GLN A 226 -5.99 9.78 -25.57
CA GLN A 226 -5.31 10.79 -24.77
C GLN A 226 -5.91 10.84 -23.37
N ILE A 227 -5.73 9.77 -22.61
CA ILE A 227 -6.28 9.62 -21.26
C ILE A 227 -5.16 9.58 -20.21
N GLY A 228 -5.45 10.21 -19.08
CA GLY A 228 -4.61 10.21 -17.91
C GLY A 228 -4.84 8.97 -17.05
N TYR A 229 -3.95 8.80 -16.07
CA TYR A 229 -3.91 7.66 -15.16
C TYR A 229 -3.97 8.11 -13.70
N GLN A 230 -4.73 9.19 -13.43
CA GLN A 230 -4.92 9.75 -12.08
C GLN A 230 -5.40 8.64 -11.11
N GLY A 231 -4.81 8.59 -9.93
CA GLY A 231 -5.09 7.54 -8.93
C GLY A 231 -4.58 6.13 -9.27
N GLN A 232 -4.06 5.88 -10.47
CA GLN A 232 -3.64 4.53 -10.87
C GLN A 232 -2.17 4.27 -10.54
N VAL A 233 -1.88 3.06 -10.06
CA VAL A 233 -0.53 2.68 -9.59
C VAL A 233 0.17 1.78 -10.60
N LEU A 234 -0.56 0.82 -11.18
CA LEU A 234 0.03 -0.19 -12.05
C LEU A 234 0.71 0.38 -13.31
N PRO A 235 0.10 1.33 -14.06
CA PRO A 235 0.73 1.87 -15.27
C PRO A 235 2.09 2.50 -14.95
N VAL A 236 2.16 3.33 -13.92
CA VAL A 236 3.39 4.03 -13.55
C VAL A 236 4.43 3.10 -12.93
N LEU A 237 4.01 2.04 -12.24
CA LEU A 237 4.93 1.07 -11.64
C LEU A 237 5.68 0.29 -12.73
N VAL A 238 4.96 -0.19 -13.74
CA VAL A 238 5.56 -0.86 -14.91
C VAL A 238 6.40 0.13 -15.72
N ALA A 239 5.89 1.34 -15.96
CA ALA A 239 6.64 2.39 -16.64
C ALA A 239 7.95 2.74 -15.91
N SER A 240 7.95 2.79 -14.58
CA SER A 240 9.13 3.06 -13.77
C SER A 240 10.19 1.96 -13.88
N TRP A 241 9.76 0.70 -13.97
CA TRP A 241 10.67 -0.43 -14.21
C TRP A 241 11.29 -0.35 -15.61
N VAL A 242 10.48 -0.05 -16.63
CA VAL A 242 10.96 0.16 -18.01
C VAL A 242 11.93 1.35 -18.07
N TYR A 243 11.58 2.48 -17.46
CA TYR A 243 12.40 3.68 -17.38
C TYR A 243 13.78 3.35 -16.79
N ALA A 244 13.82 2.75 -15.60
CA ALA A 244 15.07 2.43 -14.93
C ALA A 244 15.92 1.42 -15.73
N SER A 245 15.27 0.51 -16.47
CA SER A 245 15.96 -0.46 -17.33
C SER A 245 16.62 0.22 -18.54
N ILE A 246 15.87 1.08 -19.23
CA ILE A 246 16.37 1.86 -20.38
C ILE A 246 17.46 2.84 -19.93
N GLU A 247 17.26 3.55 -18.82
CA GLU A 247 18.25 4.50 -18.29
C GLU A 247 19.59 3.82 -18.02
N LYS A 248 19.56 2.68 -17.33
CA LYS A 248 20.78 1.90 -17.03
C LYS A 248 21.45 1.37 -18.28
N ALA A 249 20.68 0.95 -19.27
CA ALA A 249 21.22 0.48 -20.55
C ALA A 249 21.91 1.63 -21.31
N LEU A 250 21.25 2.78 -21.43
CA LEU A 250 21.80 3.94 -22.14
C LEU A 250 23.02 4.52 -21.43
N ARG A 251 23.04 4.58 -20.09
CA ARG A 251 24.24 5.04 -19.32
C ARG A 251 25.48 4.18 -19.58
N ARG A 252 25.33 2.91 -19.95
CA ARG A 252 26.46 2.02 -20.27
C ARG A 252 27.01 2.23 -21.69
N VAL A 253 26.19 2.74 -22.60
CA VAL A 253 26.52 2.86 -24.03
C VAL A 253 26.89 4.29 -24.41
N VAL A 254 26.25 5.29 -23.80
CA VAL A 254 26.47 6.71 -24.08
C VAL A 254 27.69 7.22 -23.31
N ALA A 255 28.64 7.82 -24.04
CA ALA A 255 29.81 8.45 -23.45
C ALA A 255 29.42 9.59 -22.49
N ASP A 256 30.18 9.77 -21.41
CA ASP A 256 29.86 10.70 -20.31
C ASP A 256 29.54 12.13 -20.77
N ALA A 257 30.25 12.63 -21.79
CA ALA A 257 30.02 13.96 -22.37
C ALA A 257 28.60 14.17 -22.93
N PHE A 258 27.92 13.10 -23.33
CA PHE A 258 26.59 13.14 -23.94
C PHE A 258 25.48 12.60 -23.03
N GLN A 259 25.79 12.15 -21.81
CA GLN A 259 24.79 11.52 -20.95
C GLN A 259 23.61 12.44 -20.66
N LEU A 260 23.85 13.72 -20.37
CA LEU A 260 22.78 14.68 -20.07
C LEU A 260 21.90 14.99 -21.30
N LEU A 261 22.48 14.96 -22.50
CA LEU A 261 21.80 15.27 -23.76
C LEU A 261 21.03 14.08 -24.33
N VAL A 262 21.49 12.86 -24.07
CA VAL A 262 20.94 11.64 -24.69
C VAL A 262 20.18 10.79 -23.69
N VAL A 263 20.79 10.43 -22.55
CA VAL A 263 20.21 9.43 -21.64
C VAL A 263 18.86 9.91 -21.10
N ALA A 264 18.82 11.09 -20.48
CA ALA A 264 17.59 11.57 -19.84
C ALA A 264 16.47 11.84 -20.86
N PRO A 265 16.68 12.61 -21.95
CA PRO A 265 15.63 12.89 -22.92
C PRO A 265 15.13 11.62 -23.64
N VAL A 266 16.03 10.73 -24.07
CA VAL A 266 15.64 9.51 -24.80
C VAL A 266 14.92 8.54 -23.86
N THR A 267 15.42 8.32 -22.64
CA THR A 267 14.75 7.42 -21.69
C THR A 267 13.35 7.91 -21.37
N LEU A 268 13.20 9.22 -21.10
CA LEU A 268 11.89 9.81 -20.80
C LEU A 268 10.96 9.72 -22.01
N LEU A 269 11.39 10.15 -23.19
CA LEU A 269 10.57 10.12 -24.40
C LEU A 269 10.09 8.71 -24.73
N VAL A 270 11.01 7.75 -24.80
CA VAL A 270 10.70 6.36 -25.14
C VAL A 270 9.78 5.75 -24.08
N THR A 271 10.07 5.97 -22.80
CA THR A 271 9.26 5.36 -21.74
C THR A 271 7.88 6.01 -21.65
N SER A 272 7.77 7.33 -21.77
CA SER A 272 6.49 8.03 -21.80
C SER A 272 5.64 7.59 -23.00
N ALA A 273 6.24 7.47 -24.19
CA ALA A 273 5.54 6.96 -25.37
C ALA A 273 5.07 5.51 -25.16
N LEU A 274 5.94 4.61 -24.70
CA LEU A 274 5.55 3.23 -24.36
C LEU A 274 4.45 3.17 -23.31
N SER A 275 4.49 4.10 -22.35
CA SER A 275 3.50 4.13 -21.28
C SER A 275 2.11 4.50 -21.79
N LEU A 276 2.02 5.48 -22.70
CA LEU A 276 0.74 5.94 -23.26
C LEU A 276 0.22 5.01 -24.37
N ILE A 277 1.11 4.46 -25.20
CA ILE A 277 0.73 3.65 -26.36
C ILE A 277 0.42 2.20 -25.96
N ALA A 278 1.15 1.64 -24.98
CA ALA A 278 1.07 0.22 -24.65
C ALA A 278 0.73 -0.03 -23.19
N ILE A 279 1.56 0.41 -22.24
CA ILE A 279 1.45 0.00 -20.82
C ILE A 279 0.09 0.43 -20.24
N GLY A 280 -0.28 1.69 -20.43
CA GLY A 280 -1.54 2.27 -19.97
C GLY A 280 -2.76 1.58 -20.59
N PRO A 281 -2.90 1.51 -21.92
CA PRO A 281 -4.00 0.79 -22.56
C PRO A 281 -4.09 -0.69 -22.15
N ILE A 282 -2.97 -1.41 -22.05
CA ILE A 282 -2.96 -2.82 -21.61
C ILE A 282 -3.47 -2.94 -20.17
N THR A 283 -3.00 -2.09 -19.26
CA THR A 283 -3.43 -2.13 -17.84
C THR A 283 -4.90 -1.77 -17.67
N LEU A 284 -5.42 -0.82 -18.46
CA LEU A 284 -6.86 -0.51 -18.52
C LEU A 284 -7.68 -1.65 -19.11
N TRP A 285 -7.21 -2.27 -20.18
CA TRP A 285 -7.87 -3.44 -20.77
C TRP A 285 -7.98 -4.60 -19.77
N ILE A 286 -6.90 -4.90 -19.03
CA ILE A 286 -6.91 -5.89 -17.94
C ILE A 286 -7.92 -5.49 -16.87
N SER A 287 -7.94 -4.22 -16.47
CA SER A 287 -8.88 -3.71 -15.46
C SER A 287 -10.33 -3.92 -15.90
N ASN A 288 -10.67 -3.54 -17.14
CA ASN A 288 -12.01 -3.69 -17.70
C ASN A 288 -12.41 -5.16 -17.79
N TRP A 289 -11.51 -6.04 -18.24
CA TRP A 289 -11.78 -7.48 -18.31
C TRP A 289 -12.08 -8.09 -16.94
N ILE A 290 -11.33 -7.72 -15.90
CA ILE A 290 -11.59 -8.14 -14.52
C ILE A 290 -12.96 -7.64 -14.06
N THR A 291 -13.26 -6.36 -14.32
CA THR A 291 -14.51 -5.75 -13.93
C THR A 291 -15.71 -6.39 -14.63
N ASP A 292 -15.63 -6.62 -15.93
CA ASP A 292 -16.67 -7.31 -16.72
C ASP A 292 -16.92 -8.72 -16.19
N GLY A 293 -15.86 -9.44 -15.83
CA GLY A 293 -15.97 -10.77 -15.21
C GLY A 293 -16.73 -10.72 -13.88
N ILE A 294 -16.44 -9.73 -13.03
CA ILE A 294 -17.12 -9.54 -11.73
C ILE A 294 -18.59 -9.14 -11.94
N VAL A 295 -18.89 -8.26 -12.88
CA VAL A 295 -20.26 -7.87 -13.24
C VAL A 295 -21.03 -9.06 -13.80
N HIS A 296 -20.42 -9.87 -14.67
CA HIS A 296 -21.04 -11.08 -15.20
C HIS A 296 -21.38 -12.07 -14.09
N LEU A 297 -20.45 -12.30 -13.15
CA LEU A 297 -20.67 -13.19 -12.02
C LEU A 297 -21.83 -12.71 -11.13
N SER A 298 -22.03 -11.39 -11.03
CA SER A 298 -23.12 -10.81 -10.24
C SER A 298 -24.50 -11.21 -10.75
N ASN A 299 -24.63 -11.43 -12.06
CA ASN A 299 -25.87 -11.90 -12.68
C ASN A 299 -26.13 -13.39 -12.45
N ILE A 300 -25.07 -14.17 -12.16
CA ILE A 300 -25.17 -15.62 -11.88
C ILE A 300 -25.46 -15.84 -10.39
N SER A 301 -24.63 -15.24 -9.53
CA SER A 301 -24.76 -15.38 -8.07
C SER A 301 -24.27 -14.11 -7.38
N PRO A 302 -25.20 -13.26 -6.90
CA PRO A 302 -24.86 -12.08 -6.11
C PRO A 302 -24.05 -12.43 -4.86
N MET A 303 -24.39 -13.51 -4.16
CA MET A 303 -23.67 -13.93 -2.95
C MET A 303 -22.21 -14.30 -3.24
N ILE A 304 -21.96 -15.17 -4.24
CA ILE A 304 -20.58 -15.56 -4.61
C ILE A 304 -19.80 -14.34 -5.09
N THR A 305 -20.45 -13.46 -5.85
CA THR A 305 -19.87 -12.18 -6.26
C THR A 305 -19.49 -11.34 -5.05
N GLY A 306 -20.38 -11.20 -4.07
CA GLY A 306 -20.11 -10.46 -2.84
C GLY A 306 -18.92 -11.01 -2.07
N VAL A 307 -18.79 -12.34 -1.97
CA VAL A 307 -17.65 -12.99 -1.30
C VAL A 307 -16.36 -12.73 -2.05
N LEU A 308 -16.32 -13.02 -3.36
CA LEU A 308 -15.10 -12.91 -4.15
C LEU A 308 -14.69 -11.45 -4.34
N PHE A 309 -15.64 -10.58 -4.67
CA PHE A 309 -15.38 -9.16 -4.84
C PHE A 309 -14.94 -8.53 -3.52
N GLY A 310 -15.66 -8.76 -2.42
CA GLY A 310 -15.25 -8.25 -1.10
C GLY A 310 -13.87 -8.73 -0.67
N ALA A 311 -13.57 -10.03 -0.85
CA ALA A 311 -12.26 -10.58 -0.49
C ALA A 311 -11.12 -10.04 -1.37
N CYS A 312 -11.35 -9.89 -2.67
CA CYS A 312 -10.32 -9.49 -3.62
C CYS A 312 -10.24 -7.97 -3.84
N PHE A 313 -11.19 -7.17 -3.36
CA PHE A 313 -11.22 -5.72 -3.59
C PHE A 313 -9.94 -5.04 -3.11
N ALA A 314 -9.41 -5.47 -1.96
CA ALA A 314 -8.14 -4.98 -1.44
C ALA A 314 -6.97 -5.17 -2.43
N LEU A 315 -6.97 -6.23 -3.25
CA LEU A 315 -5.96 -6.43 -4.30
C LEU A 315 -6.14 -5.45 -5.46
N LEU A 316 -7.39 -5.09 -5.78
CA LEU A 316 -7.70 -4.04 -6.76
C LEU A 316 -7.29 -2.65 -6.26
N VAL A 317 -7.39 -2.40 -4.95
CA VAL A 317 -6.91 -1.15 -4.35
C VAL A 317 -5.39 -1.05 -4.47
N ILE A 318 -4.66 -2.14 -4.19
CA ILE A 318 -3.19 -2.18 -4.33
C ILE A 318 -2.71 -1.79 -5.74
N THR A 319 -3.42 -2.24 -6.76
CA THR A 319 -3.07 -2.01 -8.15
C THR A 319 -3.60 -0.67 -8.69
N GLY A 320 -4.52 -0.01 -7.96
CA GLY A 320 -5.26 1.16 -8.41
C GLY A 320 -6.45 0.81 -9.33
N MET A 321 -6.65 -0.46 -9.69
CA MET A 321 -7.74 -0.92 -10.56
C MET A 321 -9.13 -0.71 -9.95
N HIS A 322 -9.23 -0.54 -8.63
CA HIS A 322 -10.49 -0.20 -7.96
C HIS A 322 -11.15 1.09 -8.50
N HIS A 323 -10.39 2.04 -9.06
CA HIS A 323 -10.97 3.24 -9.67
C HIS A 323 -11.84 2.94 -10.90
N ALA A 324 -11.61 1.83 -11.61
CA ALA A 324 -12.47 1.41 -12.72
C ALA A 324 -13.90 1.10 -12.23
N PHE A 325 -14.06 0.68 -10.97
CA PHE A 325 -15.38 0.44 -10.40
C PHE A 325 -16.17 1.74 -10.20
N LEU A 326 -15.55 2.92 -10.17
CA LEU A 326 -16.32 4.18 -10.13
C LEU A 326 -17.20 4.32 -11.38
N ALA A 327 -16.61 4.17 -12.56
CA ALA A 327 -17.32 4.21 -13.84
C ALA A 327 -18.39 3.11 -13.92
N VAL A 328 -18.09 1.90 -13.45
CA VAL A 328 -19.07 0.79 -13.43
C VAL A 328 -20.23 1.05 -12.49
N ASN A 329 -19.99 1.61 -11.29
CA ASN A 329 -21.08 1.99 -10.40
C ASN A 329 -21.96 3.07 -11.04
N LEU A 330 -21.38 4.11 -11.65
CA LEU A 330 -22.11 5.16 -12.36
C LEU A 330 -22.94 4.58 -13.52
N GLN A 331 -22.34 3.70 -14.31
CA GLN A 331 -23.02 3.05 -15.43
C GLN A 331 -24.20 2.19 -14.98
N LEU A 332 -24.03 1.37 -13.94
CA LEU A 332 -25.10 0.54 -13.39
C LEU A 332 -26.21 1.37 -12.78
N ILE A 333 -25.88 2.47 -12.08
CA ILE A 333 -26.86 3.41 -11.55
C ILE A 333 -27.63 4.07 -12.71
N SER A 334 -26.94 4.53 -13.76
CA SER A 334 -27.57 5.16 -14.92
C SER A 334 -28.52 4.22 -15.66
N THR A 335 -28.13 2.95 -15.83
CA THR A 335 -28.89 1.96 -16.62
C THR A 335 -29.96 1.22 -15.82
N THR A 336 -29.71 0.94 -14.54
CA THR A 336 -30.58 0.10 -13.70
C THR A 336 -31.17 0.83 -12.49
N GLY A 337 -30.75 2.09 -12.25
CA GLY A 337 -31.12 2.88 -11.08
C GLY A 337 -30.41 2.48 -9.79
N ARG A 338 -29.48 1.52 -9.82
CA ARG A 338 -28.85 0.96 -8.61
C ARG A 338 -27.48 0.31 -8.88
N THR A 339 -26.74 0.06 -7.80
CA THR A 339 -25.52 -0.76 -7.80
C THR A 339 -25.39 -1.57 -6.52
N MET A 340 -24.89 -2.81 -6.63
CA MET A 340 -24.53 -3.65 -5.49
C MET A 340 -23.04 -3.55 -5.10
N PHE A 341 -22.19 -3.01 -5.99
CA PHE A 341 -20.75 -2.98 -5.78
C PHE A 341 -20.34 -1.91 -4.78
N TRP A 342 -20.96 -0.72 -4.81
CA TRP A 342 -20.67 0.36 -3.86
C TRP A 342 -20.80 -0.06 -2.38
N PRO A 343 -21.92 -0.69 -1.95
CA PRO A 343 -22.04 -1.22 -0.58
C PRO A 343 -20.90 -2.15 -0.17
N ILE A 344 -20.47 -3.06 -1.06
CA ILE A 344 -19.40 -4.04 -0.79
C ILE A 344 -18.04 -3.35 -0.65
N GLN A 345 -17.74 -2.40 -1.53
CA GLN A 345 -16.50 -1.61 -1.47
C GLN A 345 -16.39 -0.88 -0.13
N ALA A 346 -17.47 -0.23 0.30
CA ALA A 346 -17.47 0.48 1.57
C ALA A 346 -17.27 -0.43 2.80
N LEU A 347 -17.79 -1.66 2.76
CA LEU A 347 -17.51 -2.65 3.81
C LEU A 347 -16.07 -3.17 3.76
N SER A 348 -15.48 -3.29 2.57
CA SER A 348 -14.05 -3.58 2.44
C SER A 348 -13.21 -2.48 3.09
N ASP A 349 -13.61 -1.21 2.97
CA ASP A 349 -12.89 -0.10 3.61
C ASP A 349 -12.92 -0.21 5.14
N THR A 350 -14.10 -0.47 5.69
CA THR A 350 -14.25 -0.74 7.12
C THR A 350 -13.40 -1.94 7.55
N ALA A 351 -13.39 -3.03 6.78
CA ALA A 351 -12.60 -4.22 7.11
C ALA A 351 -11.09 -3.95 7.15
N GLN A 352 -10.56 -3.12 6.24
CA GLN A 352 -9.16 -2.68 6.29
C GLN A 352 -8.87 -1.86 7.55
N GLY A 353 -9.79 -0.94 7.89
CA GLY A 353 -9.70 -0.13 9.10
C GLY A 353 -9.70 -0.96 10.38
N SER A 354 -10.54 -1.99 10.45
CA SER A 354 -10.66 -2.86 11.62
C SER A 354 -9.44 -3.75 11.83
N ALA A 355 -8.82 -4.25 10.77
CA ALA A 355 -7.54 -4.95 10.88
C ALA A 355 -6.41 -4.01 11.35
N ALA A 356 -6.34 -2.79 10.79
CA ALA A 356 -5.36 -1.79 11.24
C ALA A 356 -5.60 -1.38 12.71
N LEU A 357 -6.86 -1.25 13.12
CA LEU A 357 -7.23 -0.95 14.50
C LEU A 357 -6.76 -2.07 15.43
N ALA A 358 -6.98 -3.34 15.09
CA ALA A 358 -6.48 -4.47 15.86
C ALA A 358 -4.96 -4.43 16.02
N MET A 359 -4.23 -4.08 14.95
CA MET A 359 -2.77 -3.93 15.01
C MET A 359 -2.31 -2.85 16.00
N ALA A 360 -3.09 -1.78 16.21
CA ALA A 360 -2.80 -0.78 17.24
C ALA A 360 -2.83 -1.33 18.67
N PHE A 361 -3.61 -2.40 18.93
CA PHE A 361 -3.64 -3.09 20.22
C PHE A 361 -2.57 -4.19 20.32
N VAL A 362 -2.13 -4.75 19.18
CA VAL A 362 -1.10 -5.78 19.12
C VAL A 362 0.29 -5.18 19.38
N THR A 363 0.63 -4.05 18.74
CA THR A 363 1.97 -3.46 18.80
C THR A 363 2.30 -2.82 20.17
N ARG A 364 3.57 -2.89 20.57
CA ARG A 364 4.11 -2.19 21.75
C ARG A 364 4.78 -0.86 21.42
N ASP A 365 5.19 -0.68 20.16
CA ASP A 365 5.88 0.53 19.74
C ASP A 365 4.88 1.69 19.62
N LYS A 366 5.18 2.80 20.31
CA LYS A 366 4.29 3.97 20.38
C LYS A 366 4.06 4.60 19.01
N LYS A 367 5.08 4.62 18.15
CA LYS A 367 4.99 5.19 16.81
C LYS A 367 4.12 4.32 15.91
N ASN A 368 4.35 3.01 15.86
CA ASN A 368 3.54 2.07 15.09
C ASN A 368 2.10 2.03 15.60
N ARG A 369 1.87 2.18 16.92
CA ARG A 369 0.52 2.29 17.49
C ARG A 369 -0.20 3.53 17.00
N SER A 370 0.49 4.68 16.99
CA SER A 370 -0.07 5.92 16.46
C SER A 370 -0.41 5.81 14.98
N ILE A 371 0.49 5.27 14.15
CA ILE A 371 0.26 5.03 12.72
C ILE A 371 -0.94 4.11 12.52
N ALA A 372 -1.04 3.02 13.29
CA ALA A 372 -2.16 2.08 13.18
C ALA A 372 -3.51 2.73 13.52
N LEU A 373 -3.57 3.53 14.59
CA LEU A 373 -4.79 4.25 14.99
C LEU A 373 -5.23 5.28 13.94
N THR A 374 -4.31 6.12 13.48
CA THR A 374 -4.65 7.17 12.49
C THR A 374 -5.02 6.56 11.14
N SER A 375 -4.36 5.46 10.76
CA SER A 375 -4.68 4.72 9.55
C SER A 375 -6.04 4.02 9.63
N ALA A 376 -6.37 3.43 10.78
CA ALA A 376 -7.70 2.86 11.02
C ALA A 376 -8.80 3.92 10.93
N LEU A 377 -8.58 5.09 11.53
CA LEU A 377 -9.52 6.21 11.43
C LEU A 377 -9.72 6.66 9.98
N SER A 378 -8.64 6.79 9.21
CA SER A 378 -8.71 7.12 7.78
C SER A 378 -9.60 6.11 7.02
N ALA A 379 -9.39 4.81 7.23
CA ALA A 379 -10.17 3.77 6.57
C ALA A 379 -11.65 3.79 6.98
N TYR A 380 -11.94 4.07 8.25
CA TYR A 380 -13.31 4.28 8.72
C TYR A 380 -13.99 5.54 8.16
N LEU A 381 -13.22 6.48 7.62
CA LEU A 381 -13.73 7.63 6.86
C LEU A 381 -13.77 7.37 5.35
N GLY A 382 -13.50 6.14 4.92
CA GLY A 382 -13.57 5.70 3.52
C GLY A 382 -12.26 5.75 2.76
N ILE A 383 -11.12 6.04 3.42
CA ILE A 383 -9.81 6.13 2.77
C ILE A 383 -8.84 5.08 3.32
N THR A 384 -8.62 4.02 2.56
CA THR A 384 -8.00 2.77 3.04
C THR A 384 -6.50 2.67 2.85
N GLU A 385 -5.92 3.47 1.97
CA GLU A 385 -4.51 3.41 1.58
C GLU A 385 -3.57 3.55 2.81
N PRO A 386 -3.84 4.44 3.78
CA PRO A 386 -3.09 4.49 5.03
C PRO A 386 -3.09 3.16 5.79
N ALA A 387 -4.26 2.51 5.94
CA ALA A 387 -4.41 1.25 6.65
C ALA A 387 -3.75 0.10 5.88
N MET A 388 -3.99 0.04 4.56
CA MET A 388 -3.47 -1.01 3.69
C MET A 388 -1.95 -0.97 3.59
N PHE A 389 -1.37 0.16 3.16
CA PHE A 389 0.07 0.27 2.92
C PHE A 389 0.88 0.57 4.18
N GLY A 390 0.28 1.30 5.13
CA GLY A 390 0.95 1.68 6.37
C GLY A 390 0.97 0.59 7.44
N VAL A 391 0.01 -0.33 7.41
CA VAL A 391 -0.20 -1.32 8.48
C VAL A 391 -0.37 -2.73 7.92
N ASN A 392 -1.44 -2.98 7.17
CA ASN A 392 -1.91 -4.32 6.87
C ASN A 392 -0.97 -5.10 5.94
N LEU A 393 -0.41 -4.48 4.90
CA LEU A 393 0.52 -5.15 3.99
C LEU A 393 1.88 -5.45 4.65
N ARG A 394 2.28 -4.62 5.61
CA ARG A 394 3.46 -4.89 6.43
C ARG A 394 3.21 -6.08 7.36
N ALA A 395 2.06 -6.07 8.05
CA ALA A 395 1.55 -7.19 8.82
C ALA A 395 0.73 -8.14 7.94
N LYS A 396 1.34 -8.86 6.99
CA LYS A 396 0.63 -9.67 5.96
C LYS A 396 -0.60 -10.46 6.44
N TYR A 397 -0.59 -10.99 7.66
CA TYR A 397 -1.73 -11.68 8.24
C TYR A 397 -2.93 -10.75 8.49
N ALA A 398 -2.72 -9.51 8.92
CA ALA A 398 -3.75 -8.49 9.07
C ALA A 398 -4.44 -8.17 7.74
N PHE A 399 -3.66 -8.09 6.65
CA PHE A 399 -4.21 -7.93 5.30
C PHE A 399 -5.09 -9.10 4.87
N VAL A 400 -4.69 -10.34 5.16
CA VAL A 400 -5.53 -11.51 4.88
C VAL A 400 -6.79 -11.52 5.75
N CYS A 401 -6.68 -11.13 7.02
CA CYS A 401 -7.83 -11.04 7.92
C CYS A 401 -8.86 -10.00 7.46
N SER A 402 -8.42 -8.84 6.96
CA SER A 402 -9.32 -7.84 6.38
C SER A 402 -10.00 -8.35 5.11
N MET A 403 -9.28 -9.05 4.23
CA MET A 403 -9.88 -9.70 3.05
C MET A 403 -10.97 -10.72 3.45
N ILE A 404 -10.72 -11.55 4.47
CA ILE A 404 -11.71 -12.53 4.94
C ILE A 404 -12.97 -11.84 5.44
N GLY A 405 -12.84 -10.82 6.30
CA GLY A 405 -14.00 -10.10 6.82
C GLY A 405 -14.75 -9.33 5.72
N ALA A 406 -14.02 -8.71 4.78
CA ALA A 406 -14.62 -8.03 3.63
C ALA A 406 -15.41 -8.99 2.73
N GLY A 407 -14.88 -10.18 2.47
CA GLY A 407 -15.57 -11.22 1.71
C GLY A 407 -16.82 -11.74 2.42
N LEU A 408 -16.75 -12.05 3.72
CA LEU A 408 -17.92 -12.49 4.48
C LEU A 408 -19.00 -11.42 4.56
N ALA A 409 -18.61 -10.18 4.82
CA ALA A 409 -19.53 -9.04 4.86
C ALA A 409 -20.15 -8.79 3.49
N GLY A 410 -19.33 -8.77 2.43
CA GLY A 410 -19.76 -8.59 1.04
C GLY A 410 -20.73 -9.67 0.58
N GLY A 411 -20.43 -10.94 0.87
CA GLY A 411 -21.31 -12.07 0.56
C GLY A 411 -22.64 -11.99 1.29
N PHE A 412 -22.63 -11.63 2.57
CA PHE A 412 -23.83 -11.46 3.37
C PHE A 412 -24.74 -10.36 2.82
N ILE A 413 -24.19 -9.16 2.55
CA ILE A 413 -25.02 -8.06 2.07
C ILE A 413 -25.50 -8.28 0.62
N ALA A 414 -24.70 -8.96 -0.21
CA ALA A 414 -25.09 -9.29 -1.57
C ALA A 414 -26.19 -10.36 -1.60
N TYR A 415 -26.13 -11.35 -0.71
CA TYR A 415 -27.20 -12.34 -0.52
C TYR A 415 -28.52 -11.68 -0.11
N ASN A 416 -28.47 -10.69 0.78
CA ASN A 416 -29.64 -9.93 1.23
C ASN A 416 -30.08 -8.84 0.24
N GLY A 417 -29.49 -8.77 -0.95
CA GLY A 417 -29.89 -7.81 -1.99
C GLY A 417 -29.65 -6.34 -1.62
N VAL A 418 -28.66 -6.06 -0.77
CA VAL A 418 -28.34 -4.68 -0.37
C VAL A 418 -27.78 -3.91 -1.56
N ILE A 419 -28.39 -2.76 -1.83
CA ILE A 419 -28.06 -1.90 -2.97
C ILE A 419 -27.94 -0.43 -2.56
N SER A 420 -27.19 0.32 -3.36
CA SER A 420 -27.14 1.77 -3.36
C SER A 420 -27.75 2.35 -4.64
N GLN A 421 -28.31 3.55 -4.57
CA GLN A 421 -28.78 4.34 -5.73
C GLN A 421 -27.82 5.47 -6.12
N SER A 422 -26.77 5.69 -5.33
CA SER A 422 -25.75 6.71 -5.58
C SER A 422 -24.37 6.21 -5.16
N ILE A 423 -23.33 6.89 -5.61
CA ILE A 423 -22.02 6.79 -4.97
C ILE A 423 -22.04 7.84 -3.86
N GLY A 424 -21.97 7.37 -2.61
CA GLY A 424 -22.11 8.24 -1.44
C GLY A 424 -20.88 8.21 -0.54
N VAL A 425 -21.09 8.43 0.75
CA VAL A 425 -20.03 8.34 1.75
C VAL A 425 -19.58 6.88 1.90
N SER A 426 -18.29 6.64 2.18
CA SER A 426 -17.71 5.30 2.44
C SER A 426 -17.31 5.14 3.93
N GLY A 427 -16.73 3.99 4.30
CA GLY A 427 -16.31 3.68 5.66
C GLY A 427 -17.49 3.42 6.61
N LEU A 428 -17.42 3.89 7.87
CA LEU A 428 -18.49 3.65 8.87
C LEU A 428 -19.79 4.37 8.53
N PHE A 429 -19.71 5.52 7.85
CA PHE A 429 -20.87 6.32 7.46
C PHE A 429 -21.55 5.83 6.18
N SER A 430 -21.01 4.80 5.54
CA SER A 430 -21.51 4.26 4.29
C SER A 430 -22.93 3.72 4.33
N ILE A 431 -23.47 3.41 5.51
CA ILE A 431 -24.88 3.03 5.69
C ILE A 431 -25.83 4.10 5.13
N LEU A 432 -25.41 5.37 5.13
CA LEU A 432 -26.19 6.50 4.62
C LEU A 432 -26.28 6.51 3.09
N SER A 433 -25.34 5.83 2.42
CA SER A 433 -25.36 5.62 0.98
C SER A 433 -26.30 4.47 0.58
N ILE A 434 -26.77 3.67 1.54
CA ILE A 434 -27.58 2.48 1.29
C ILE A 434 -29.06 2.85 1.27
N THR A 435 -29.81 2.20 0.38
CA THR A 435 -31.27 2.31 0.39
C THR A 435 -31.84 1.91 1.75
N ARG A 436 -32.85 2.64 2.26
CA ARG A 436 -33.43 2.41 3.60
C ARG A 436 -33.85 0.96 3.84
N ALA A 437 -34.36 0.28 2.82
CA ALA A 437 -34.75 -1.12 2.89
C ALA A 437 -33.59 -2.07 3.24
N GLY A 438 -32.36 -1.72 2.85
CA GLY A 438 -31.16 -2.53 3.08
C GLY A 438 -30.43 -2.24 4.41
N TRP A 439 -30.85 -1.24 5.19
CA TRP A 439 -30.10 -0.78 6.37
C TRP A 439 -29.88 -1.87 7.43
N GLY A 440 -30.88 -2.71 7.70
CA GLY A 440 -30.75 -3.79 8.68
C GLY A 440 -29.67 -4.81 8.28
N ALA A 441 -29.75 -5.31 7.04
CA ALA A 441 -28.75 -6.24 6.51
C ALA A 441 -27.37 -5.57 6.39
N TYR A 442 -27.32 -4.30 5.99
CA TYR A 442 -26.06 -3.57 5.90
C TYR A 442 -25.39 -3.37 7.26
N ALA A 443 -26.15 -3.07 8.31
CA ALA A 443 -25.64 -2.95 9.67
C ALA A 443 -25.02 -4.26 10.16
N ILE A 444 -25.64 -5.40 9.86
CA ILE A 444 -25.05 -6.72 10.16
C ILE A 444 -23.77 -6.94 9.35
N GLY A 445 -23.79 -6.60 8.05
CA GLY A 445 -22.59 -6.63 7.21
C GLY A 445 -21.45 -5.77 7.77
N MET A 446 -21.76 -4.58 8.29
CA MET A 446 -20.82 -3.69 8.95
C MET A 446 -20.24 -4.31 10.21
N LEU A 447 -21.06 -4.96 11.04
CA LEU A 447 -20.59 -5.68 12.22
C LEU A 447 -19.67 -6.85 11.85
N ILE A 448 -19.93 -7.55 10.74
CA ILE A 448 -19.04 -8.60 10.23
C ILE A 448 -17.71 -7.98 9.77
N ALA A 449 -17.76 -6.89 8.98
CA ALA A 449 -16.59 -6.17 8.50
C ALA A 449 -15.74 -5.57 9.63
N ILE A 450 -16.35 -5.25 10.78
CA ILE A 450 -15.61 -4.79 11.97
C ILE A 450 -15.08 -5.96 12.78
N GLY A 451 -15.98 -6.86 13.19
CA GLY A 451 -15.70 -7.91 14.15
C GLY A 451 -14.73 -8.96 13.62
N VAL A 452 -14.95 -9.47 12.40
CA VAL A 452 -14.13 -10.56 11.86
C VAL A 452 -12.67 -10.14 11.65
N PRO A 453 -12.35 -9.06 10.91
CA PRO A 453 -10.98 -8.62 10.74
C PRO A 453 -10.30 -8.26 12.06
N PHE A 454 -11.02 -7.58 12.96
CA PHE A 454 -10.46 -7.18 14.24
C PHE A 454 -10.07 -8.39 15.08
N VAL A 455 -10.98 -9.34 15.27
CA VAL A 455 -10.77 -10.51 16.12
C VAL A 455 -9.68 -11.43 15.52
N LEU A 456 -9.75 -11.74 14.22
CA LEU A 456 -8.75 -12.59 13.58
C LEU A 456 -7.34 -11.95 13.63
N THR A 457 -7.24 -10.66 13.31
CA THR A 457 -5.97 -9.93 13.36
C THR A 457 -5.42 -9.86 14.78
N PHE A 458 -6.28 -9.60 15.77
CA PHE A 458 -5.87 -9.51 17.16
C PHE A 458 -5.38 -10.86 17.69
N ILE A 459 -6.10 -11.95 17.46
CA ILE A 459 -5.71 -13.30 17.91
C ILE A 459 -4.38 -13.71 17.28
N ILE A 460 -4.26 -13.60 15.95
CA ILE A 460 -3.03 -14.00 15.24
C ILE A 460 -1.86 -13.08 15.62
N GLY A 461 -2.12 -11.77 15.75
CA GLY A 461 -1.11 -10.79 16.14
C GLY A 461 -0.61 -11.00 17.56
N MET A 462 -1.49 -11.30 18.51
CA MET A 462 -1.11 -11.63 19.88
C MET A 462 -0.33 -12.95 19.97
N ALA A 463 -0.69 -13.96 19.17
CA ALA A 463 0.06 -15.22 19.09
C ALA A 463 1.48 -14.99 18.55
N ARG A 464 1.63 -14.24 17.46
CA ARG A 464 2.93 -13.87 16.88
C ARG A 464 3.78 -13.02 17.82
N ARG A 465 3.14 -12.12 18.56
CA ARG A 465 3.81 -11.31 19.59
C ARG A 465 4.41 -12.15 20.71
N LYS A 466 3.76 -13.25 21.11
CA LYS A 466 4.33 -14.18 22.10
C LYS A 466 5.58 -14.91 21.59
N GLN A 467 5.79 -14.93 20.28
CA GLN A 467 6.95 -15.53 19.60
C GLN A 467 8.02 -14.48 19.21
N GLY A 468 8.03 -13.30 19.84
CA GLY A 468 8.99 -12.22 19.54
C GLY A 468 8.67 -11.37 18.30
N ASN A 469 7.74 -11.79 17.43
CA ASN A 469 7.43 -11.12 16.15
C ASN A 469 6.32 -10.07 16.25
N ALA A 470 6.48 -9.09 17.15
CA ALA A 470 5.42 -8.12 17.48
C ALA A 470 5.36 -6.86 16.59
N GLY A 471 6.23 -6.75 15.58
CA GLY A 471 6.34 -5.58 14.71
C GLY A 471 5.74 -5.76 13.32
N PHE A 472 5.44 -4.64 12.66
CA PHE A 472 5.14 -4.54 11.24
C PHE A 472 5.90 -3.36 10.62
#